data_AF-A0A4P2QNM4-F1
#
_entry.id   AF-A0A4P2QNM4-F1
#
_cell.length_a   1.000
_cell.length_b   1.000
_cell.length_c   1.000
_cell.angle_alpha   90.00
_cell.angle_beta   90.00
_cell.angle_gamma   90.00
#
_symmetry.space_group_name_H-M   'P 1'
#
loop_
_entity.id
_entity.type
_entity.pdbx_description
1 polymer ?
#
loop_
_entity_poly.entity_id
_entity_poly.type
_entity_poly.pdbx_seq_one_letter_code
_entity_poly.pdbx_strand_id
1 'polypeptide(L)'
;MIKPLAWLACSPLVLAAAGCGAEAGDTTRATFPEYTHPLPEGESACGRADFEELFPFSIRSATLPVLVHYYREEERDTARQVLAFVEKGWDYHANRIGMRPPLTDAGECGPDDAFDVLVWRGHRSCLVDVLGDEPSTSWNDWHAFMIVDPWGPYGGPDLEETVVHEMAHASQAADDWNESPVLFEMSASFLDQIYMDRYADEGLDDFQRHPDRAIDRDDGYETWTMYGSSMVLLYLKDRFFDGDPTFVSRMWLDARNPRGAEGALDRNEPDFVDALDDMLREVADTSYVEVVPELARWRWYTGDHVDDRHFRHVAGGLENLEAARLTLAAQVEAAPGRISVREGAPMMLGTSYIELSAGADAARSICVSLEAPDDVGRRFVVQAVPGLTPDSDGELLDLSSGPAPLELAADGQRTLVVTVLPTGPYDPDTRGEERYPFTVVLHHGSGSCSG
;
A
#
# COMPACT_ATOMS: atom_id res chain seq x y z
N MET A 1 -23.04 -19.20 39.07
CA MET A 1 -23.14 -17.73 38.97
C MET A 1 -21.96 -17.28 38.15
N ILE A 2 -22.16 -17.26 36.84
CA ILE A 2 -21.16 -16.92 35.83
C ILE A 2 -21.42 -15.46 35.47
N LYS A 3 -20.41 -14.60 35.59
CA LYS A 3 -20.48 -13.20 35.17
C LYS A 3 -20.44 -13.15 33.64
N PRO A 4 -21.22 -12.27 32.98
CA PRO A 4 -21.16 -12.12 31.54
C PRO A 4 -19.84 -11.44 31.15
N LEU A 5 -19.17 -11.99 30.12
CA LEU A 5 -18.07 -11.34 29.41
C LEU A 5 -18.64 -10.12 28.67
N ALA A 6 -17.96 -8.98 28.84
CA ALA A 6 -18.17 -7.80 28.02
C ALA A 6 -17.76 -8.12 26.58
N TRP A 7 -18.70 -7.91 25.66
CA TRP A 7 -18.42 -7.86 24.24
C TRP A 7 -17.54 -6.64 23.98
N LEU A 8 -16.33 -6.88 23.47
CA LEU A 8 -15.62 -5.89 22.66
C LEU A 8 -16.44 -5.80 21.38
N ALA A 9 -17.32 -4.79 21.31
CA ALA A 9 -17.74 -4.29 20.02
C ALA A 9 -16.46 -3.90 19.29
N CYS A 10 -16.25 -4.41 18.08
CA CYS A 10 -15.44 -3.71 17.10
C CYS A 10 -16.01 -2.29 17.07
N SER A 11 -15.29 -1.36 17.70
CA SER A 11 -15.64 0.05 17.59
C SER A 11 -15.70 0.34 16.09
N PRO A 12 -16.70 1.07 15.59
CA PRO A 12 -16.50 1.78 14.33
C PRO A 12 -15.21 2.54 14.54
N LEU A 13 -14.19 2.19 13.77
CA LEU A 13 -12.92 2.89 13.79
C LEU A 13 -13.29 4.34 13.50
N VAL A 14 -13.29 5.16 14.55
CA VAL A 14 -13.30 6.60 14.40
C VAL A 14 -11.97 6.89 13.73
N LEU A 15 -11.99 6.90 12.40
CA LEU A 15 -10.97 7.48 11.54
C LEU A 15 -10.82 8.92 12.02
N ALA A 16 -9.93 9.12 12.99
CA ALA A 16 -9.43 10.44 13.30
C ALA A 16 -8.62 10.83 12.07
N ALA A 17 -9.27 11.56 11.15
CA ALA A 17 -8.65 12.08 9.94
C ALA A 17 -7.32 12.75 10.29
N ALA A 18 -6.22 12.03 10.05
CA ALA A 18 -4.93 12.62 9.79
C ALA A 18 -5.01 13.23 8.39
N GLY A 19 -5.69 14.37 8.29
CA GLY A 19 -5.68 15.20 7.10
C GLY A 19 -4.26 15.74 6.89
N CYS A 20 -3.42 14.95 6.24
CA CYS A 20 -2.09 15.33 5.80
C CYS A 20 -2.11 15.65 4.31
N GLY A 21 -2.89 16.65 3.91
CA GLY A 21 -2.93 17.16 2.54
C GLY A 21 -2.88 18.69 2.54
N ALA A 22 -1.99 19.26 1.74
CA ALA A 22 -1.63 20.68 1.71
C ALA A 22 -2.83 21.61 1.43
N GLU A 23 -2.83 22.81 2.03
CA GLU A 23 -3.74 23.90 1.68
C GLU A 23 -3.42 24.42 0.26
N ALA A 24 -3.94 23.74 -0.77
CA ALA A 24 -3.95 24.25 -2.12
C ALA A 24 -5.02 25.35 -2.24
N GLY A 25 -4.56 26.61 -2.29
CA GLY A 25 -5.43 27.77 -2.49
C GLY A 25 -6.00 27.82 -3.90
N ASP A 26 -7.13 27.12 -4.14
CA ASP A 26 -7.86 27.21 -5.40
C ASP A 26 -8.94 28.29 -5.35
N THR A 27 -8.86 29.22 -6.31
CA THR A 27 -9.72 30.40 -6.46
C THR A 27 -10.88 30.18 -7.44
N THR A 28 -11.12 28.95 -7.88
CA THR A 28 -12.19 28.63 -8.85
C THR A 28 -13.46 28.03 -8.27
N ARG A 29 -13.59 27.95 -6.93
CA ARG A 29 -14.82 27.47 -6.27
C ARG A 29 -16.04 28.28 -6.72
N ALA A 30 -16.94 27.64 -7.46
CA ALA A 30 -18.26 28.16 -7.75
C ALA A 30 -18.91 28.63 -6.44
N THR A 31 -19.41 29.87 -6.43
CA THR A 31 -20.02 30.51 -5.27
C THR A 31 -21.41 29.90 -4.99
N PHE A 32 -21.43 28.67 -4.51
CA PHE A 32 -22.59 28.12 -3.81
C PHE A 32 -22.65 28.76 -2.42
N PRO A 33 -23.85 28.94 -1.84
CA PRO A 33 -23.93 29.30 -0.43
C PRO A 33 -23.17 28.25 0.38
N GLU A 34 -22.15 28.70 1.11
CA GLU A 34 -21.35 27.88 2.01
C GLU A 34 -22.31 27.30 3.05
N TYR A 35 -22.56 25.99 2.96
CA TYR A 35 -23.42 25.29 3.88
C TYR A 35 -22.78 23.94 4.17
N THR A 36 -22.98 23.45 5.40
CA THR A 36 -22.60 22.11 5.82
C THR A 36 -23.85 21.25 5.85
N HIS A 37 -23.74 20.01 5.41
CA HIS A 37 -24.82 19.04 5.53
C HIS A 37 -25.34 18.98 6.99
N PRO A 38 -26.66 18.85 7.23
CA PRO A 38 -27.21 18.86 8.59
C PRO A 38 -26.75 17.66 9.43
N LEU A 39 -26.36 16.54 8.81
CA LEU A 39 -25.69 15.43 9.48
C LEU A 39 -24.20 15.80 9.70
N PRO A 40 -23.72 15.87 10.95
CA PRO A 40 -22.31 16.09 11.26
C PRO A 40 -21.43 14.91 10.86
N GLU A 41 -20.20 15.19 10.44
CA GLU A 41 -19.15 14.18 10.21
C GLU A 41 -19.00 13.24 11.43
N GLY A 42 -18.85 11.94 11.16
CA GLY A 42 -18.73 10.89 12.18
C GLY A 42 -20.06 10.35 12.73
N GLU A 43 -21.20 10.92 12.36
CA GLU A 43 -22.51 10.32 12.65
C GLU A 43 -22.86 9.26 11.60
N SER A 44 -23.42 8.12 12.02
CA SER A 44 -23.88 7.11 11.06
C SER A 44 -25.07 7.64 10.25
N ALA A 45 -25.00 7.56 8.92
CA ALA A 45 -26.09 7.95 8.03
C ALA A 45 -27.13 6.84 7.86
N CYS A 46 -26.69 5.60 7.64
CA CYS A 46 -27.55 4.45 7.40
C CYS A 46 -28.31 4.02 8.67
N GLY A 47 -29.46 3.34 8.52
CA GLY A 47 -30.31 2.92 9.64
C GLY A 47 -31.02 4.04 10.42
N ARG A 48 -30.84 5.31 10.04
CA ARG A 48 -31.48 6.46 10.70
C ARG A 48 -32.97 6.58 10.36
N ALA A 49 -33.76 6.99 11.34
CA ALA A 49 -35.19 7.24 11.15
C ALA A 49 -35.50 8.50 10.31
N ASP A 50 -34.56 9.45 10.25
CA ASP A 50 -34.64 10.71 9.50
C ASP A 50 -33.81 10.67 8.21
N PHE A 51 -33.43 9.48 7.70
CA PHE A 51 -32.61 9.35 6.48
C PHE A 51 -33.20 10.11 5.29
N GLU A 52 -34.50 9.94 5.00
CA GLU A 52 -35.18 10.62 3.90
C GLU A 52 -35.25 12.16 4.09
N GLU A 53 -35.14 12.66 5.33
CA GLU A 53 -35.06 14.11 5.58
C GLU A 53 -33.64 14.64 5.36
N LEU A 54 -32.62 13.82 5.66
CA LEU A 54 -31.20 14.14 5.49
C LEU A 54 -30.74 13.95 4.05
N PHE A 55 -31.32 13.02 3.30
CA PHE A 55 -31.03 12.76 1.90
C PHE A 55 -32.33 12.63 1.07
N PRO A 56 -33.10 13.73 0.91
CA PRO A 56 -34.40 13.71 0.27
C PRO A 56 -34.38 13.50 -1.25
N PHE A 57 -33.19 13.52 -1.87
CA PHE A 57 -33.05 13.36 -3.31
C PHE A 57 -32.09 12.22 -3.65
N SER A 58 -32.37 11.52 -4.76
CA SER A 58 -31.51 10.46 -5.24
C SER A 58 -31.49 10.32 -6.76
N ILE A 59 -30.43 9.72 -7.29
CA ILE A 59 -30.24 9.39 -8.70
C ILE A 59 -29.81 7.93 -8.82
N ARG A 60 -30.61 7.14 -9.52
CA ARG A 60 -30.35 5.70 -9.74
C ARG A 60 -29.55 5.50 -11.03
N SER A 61 -28.57 4.59 -11.00
CA SER A 61 -27.92 4.09 -12.21
C SER A 61 -28.94 3.39 -13.12
N ALA A 62 -28.84 3.59 -14.43
CA ALA A 62 -29.71 2.89 -15.38
C ALA A 62 -29.29 1.42 -15.61
N THR A 63 -28.07 1.04 -15.22
CA THR A 63 -27.44 -0.23 -15.60
C THR A 63 -26.85 -1.00 -14.42
N LEU A 64 -26.59 -0.34 -13.29
CA LEU A 64 -25.99 -0.94 -12.10
C LEU A 64 -26.95 -0.86 -10.90
N PRO A 65 -26.81 -1.74 -9.89
CA PRO A 65 -27.56 -1.64 -8.65
C PRO A 65 -26.97 -0.53 -7.75
N VAL A 66 -26.97 0.71 -8.22
CA VAL A 66 -26.36 1.86 -7.52
C VAL A 66 -27.38 2.98 -7.35
N LEU A 67 -27.40 3.58 -6.16
CA LEU A 67 -28.23 4.74 -5.83
C LEU A 67 -27.39 5.84 -5.19
N VAL A 68 -27.32 7.01 -5.83
CA VAL A 68 -26.61 8.18 -5.28
C VAL A 68 -27.61 9.10 -4.60
N HIS A 69 -27.38 9.36 -3.31
CA HIS A 69 -28.18 10.22 -2.44
C HIS A 69 -27.53 11.59 -2.26
N TYR A 70 -28.35 12.63 -2.18
CA TYR A 70 -27.87 14.00 -1.99
C TYR A 70 -28.91 14.89 -1.28
N TYR A 71 -28.48 15.99 -0.66
CA TYR A 71 -29.32 16.74 0.26
C TYR A 71 -30.14 17.85 -0.40
N ARG A 72 -29.57 18.57 -1.38
CA ARG A 72 -30.26 19.70 -2.02
C ARG A 72 -30.39 19.51 -3.52
N GLU A 73 -31.52 19.91 -4.11
CA GLU A 73 -31.73 19.89 -5.57
C GLU A 73 -30.62 20.62 -6.36
N GLU A 74 -29.96 21.63 -5.76
CA GLU A 74 -28.83 22.32 -6.38
C GLU A 74 -27.56 21.46 -6.55
N GLU A 75 -27.45 20.33 -5.84
CA GLU A 75 -26.33 19.39 -5.91
C GLU A 75 -26.54 18.30 -6.96
N ARG A 76 -27.69 18.30 -7.63
CA ARG A 76 -28.08 17.24 -8.57
C ARG A 76 -27.06 17.00 -9.69
N ASP A 77 -26.46 18.06 -10.22
CA ASP A 77 -25.45 17.91 -11.28
C ASP A 77 -24.16 17.28 -10.74
N THR A 78 -23.76 17.63 -9.51
CA THR A 78 -22.64 17.00 -8.80
C THR A 78 -22.95 15.54 -8.47
N ALA A 79 -24.16 15.22 -7.99
CA ALA A 79 -24.57 13.84 -7.75
C ALA A 79 -24.58 13.00 -9.04
N ARG A 80 -24.97 13.58 -10.20
CA ARG A 80 -24.82 12.88 -11.49
C ARG A 80 -23.37 12.65 -11.87
N GLN A 81 -22.48 13.59 -11.55
CA GLN A 81 -21.06 13.42 -11.79
C GLN A 81 -20.48 12.28 -10.93
N VAL A 82 -20.81 12.24 -9.63
CA VAL A 82 -20.44 11.15 -8.72
C VAL A 82 -20.97 9.81 -9.24
N LEU A 83 -22.24 9.75 -9.64
CA LEU A 83 -22.81 8.53 -10.23
C LEU A 83 -22.01 8.05 -11.46
N ALA A 84 -21.65 8.97 -12.36
CA ALA A 84 -20.86 8.63 -13.54
C ALA A 84 -19.46 8.10 -13.17
N PHE A 85 -18.85 8.61 -12.11
CA PHE A 85 -17.56 8.11 -11.62
C PHE A 85 -17.68 6.76 -10.91
N VAL A 86 -18.76 6.53 -10.15
CA VAL A 86 -19.08 5.21 -9.59
C VAL A 86 -19.27 4.17 -10.70
N GLU A 87 -19.99 4.53 -11.78
CA GLU A 87 -20.16 3.66 -12.94
C GLU A 87 -18.82 3.35 -13.64
N LYS A 88 -17.90 4.32 -13.72
CA LYS A 88 -16.53 4.10 -14.23
C LYS A 88 -15.71 3.18 -13.31
N GLY A 89 -15.75 3.42 -11.99
CA GLY A 89 -15.04 2.60 -11.01
C GLY A 89 -15.55 1.16 -11.02
N TRP A 90 -16.87 0.97 -11.11
CA TRP A 90 -17.47 -0.35 -11.27
C TRP A 90 -17.00 -1.04 -12.56
N ASP A 91 -17.02 -0.36 -13.70
CA ASP A 91 -16.53 -0.94 -14.96
C ASP A 91 -15.06 -1.31 -14.87
N TYR A 92 -14.24 -0.43 -14.30
CA TYR A 92 -12.82 -0.67 -14.14
C TYR A 92 -12.53 -1.86 -13.23
N HIS A 93 -12.97 -1.82 -11.98
CA HIS A 93 -12.63 -2.86 -10.99
C HIS A 93 -13.31 -4.19 -11.30
N ALA A 94 -14.61 -4.19 -11.55
CA ALA A 94 -15.36 -5.43 -11.73
C ALA A 94 -15.23 -6.02 -13.14
N ASN A 95 -15.34 -5.20 -14.20
CA ASN A 95 -15.37 -5.73 -15.57
C ASN A 95 -13.98 -5.85 -16.21
N ARG A 96 -13.06 -4.91 -15.91
CA ARG A 96 -11.73 -4.88 -16.57
C ARG A 96 -10.66 -5.57 -15.74
N ILE A 97 -10.61 -5.32 -14.43
CA ILE A 97 -9.66 -5.95 -13.51
C ILE A 97 -10.13 -7.34 -13.06
N GLY A 98 -11.45 -7.53 -12.94
CA GLY A 98 -12.06 -8.80 -12.58
C GLY A 98 -12.32 -8.97 -11.08
N MET A 99 -12.16 -7.90 -10.29
CA MET A 99 -12.52 -7.91 -8.87
C MET A 99 -13.99 -8.26 -8.70
N ARG A 100 -14.37 -8.74 -7.51
CA ARG A 100 -15.78 -8.97 -7.24
C ARG A 100 -16.54 -7.63 -7.28
N PRO A 101 -17.69 -7.55 -7.96
CA PRO A 101 -18.52 -6.35 -7.88
C PRO A 101 -18.94 -6.09 -6.43
N PRO A 102 -19.04 -4.81 -6.01
CA PRO A 102 -19.54 -4.47 -4.69
C PRO A 102 -20.88 -5.13 -4.39
N LEU A 103 -21.05 -5.55 -3.13
CA LEU A 103 -22.34 -6.01 -2.67
C LEU A 103 -23.31 -4.83 -2.61
N THR A 104 -24.58 -5.12 -2.84
CA THR A 104 -25.66 -4.21 -2.46
C THR A 104 -25.66 -4.04 -0.95
N ASP A 105 -26.24 -2.96 -0.43
CA ASP A 105 -26.34 -2.69 1.00
C ASP A 105 -27.44 -3.50 1.73
N ALA A 106 -28.12 -4.41 1.01
CA ALA A 106 -29.23 -5.25 1.49
C ALA A 106 -30.45 -4.47 2.03
N GLY A 107 -30.59 -3.19 1.68
CA GLY A 107 -31.62 -2.30 2.19
C GLY A 107 -31.34 -1.76 3.59
N GLU A 108 -30.09 -1.87 4.06
CA GLU A 108 -29.66 -1.32 5.36
C GLU A 108 -29.31 0.17 5.27
N CYS A 109 -28.89 0.64 4.09
CA CYS A 109 -28.81 2.06 3.76
C CYS A 109 -29.91 2.43 2.76
N GLY A 110 -30.42 3.66 2.84
CA GLY A 110 -31.44 4.14 1.92
C GLY A 110 -32.74 3.31 1.85
N PRO A 111 -33.46 3.38 0.72
CA PRO A 111 -34.82 2.85 0.60
C PRO A 111 -34.91 1.44 -0.01
N ASP A 112 -33.84 0.88 -0.59
CA ASP A 112 -33.85 -0.41 -1.29
C ASP A 112 -32.47 -1.09 -1.31
N ASP A 113 -32.35 -2.23 -1.99
CA ASP A 113 -31.15 -3.08 -2.03
C ASP A 113 -30.09 -2.59 -3.03
N ALA A 114 -29.83 -1.29 -3.11
CA ALA A 114 -28.78 -0.76 -3.96
C ALA A 114 -27.43 -0.71 -3.24
N PHE A 115 -26.34 -0.48 -3.96
CA PHE A 115 -25.12 0.04 -3.36
C PHE A 115 -25.28 1.56 -3.24
N ASP A 116 -25.41 2.02 -2.00
CA ASP A 116 -25.76 3.40 -1.69
C ASP A 116 -24.53 4.29 -1.60
N VAL A 117 -24.60 5.45 -2.26
CA VAL A 117 -23.51 6.44 -2.31
C VAL A 117 -24.05 7.78 -1.82
N LEU A 118 -23.49 8.31 -0.74
CA LEU A 118 -23.95 9.51 -0.06
C LEU A 118 -23.07 10.72 -0.45
N VAL A 119 -23.64 11.67 -1.20
CA VAL A 119 -23.00 12.96 -1.46
C VAL A 119 -23.17 13.83 -0.21
N TRP A 120 -22.10 13.96 0.56
CA TRP A 120 -22.13 14.52 1.90
C TRP A 120 -21.16 15.71 2.03
N ARG A 121 -21.71 16.90 1.84
CA ARG A 121 -20.97 18.15 1.95
C ARG A 121 -20.47 18.43 3.37
N GLY A 122 -19.15 18.52 3.53
CA GLY A 122 -18.50 18.83 4.80
C GLY A 122 -18.11 17.60 5.61
N HIS A 123 -18.19 16.39 5.04
CA HIS A 123 -17.63 15.17 5.64
C HIS A 123 -16.08 15.16 5.62
N ARG A 124 -15.45 16.00 4.78
CA ARG A 124 -13.98 16.18 4.65
C ARG A 124 -13.18 14.96 4.17
N SER A 125 -13.82 13.83 3.90
CA SER A 125 -13.23 12.61 3.34
C SER A 125 -14.23 11.96 2.38
N CYS A 126 -13.70 11.19 1.43
CA CYS A 126 -14.46 10.13 0.76
C CYS A 126 -13.99 8.80 1.37
N LEU A 127 -14.91 7.88 1.59
CA LEU A 127 -14.61 6.58 2.19
C LEU A 127 -15.69 5.55 1.83
N VAL A 128 -15.34 4.27 1.94
CA VAL A 128 -16.28 3.16 2.07
C VAL A 128 -16.37 2.73 3.53
N ASP A 129 -17.60 2.52 4.00
CA ASP A 129 -17.89 1.97 5.32
C ASP A 129 -18.84 0.78 5.17
N VAL A 130 -18.93 -0.04 6.21
CA VAL A 130 -19.67 -1.31 6.18
C VAL A 130 -20.86 -1.33 7.12
N LEU A 131 -21.88 -2.10 6.75
CA LEU A 131 -23.16 -2.20 7.45
C LEU A 131 -23.26 -3.51 8.24
N GLY A 132 -22.87 -4.61 7.61
CA GLY A 132 -22.94 -5.95 8.19
C GLY A 132 -22.36 -7.02 7.27
N ASP A 133 -22.21 -8.24 7.80
CA ASP A 133 -21.73 -9.40 7.07
C ASP A 133 -22.75 -9.90 6.05
N GLU A 134 -22.30 -10.44 4.92
CA GLU A 134 -23.16 -11.12 3.94
C GLU A 134 -23.32 -12.60 4.34
N PRO A 135 -24.48 -13.00 4.86
CA PRO A 135 -24.61 -14.31 5.50
C PRO A 135 -24.71 -15.47 4.50
N SER A 136 -24.84 -15.22 3.20
CA SER A 136 -25.04 -16.25 2.18
C SER A 136 -23.74 -16.84 1.62
N THR A 137 -22.60 -16.20 1.85
CA THR A 137 -21.28 -16.68 1.43
C THR A 137 -20.62 -17.52 2.53
N SER A 138 -19.53 -18.19 2.16
CA SER A 138 -18.71 -18.97 3.10
C SER A 138 -17.50 -18.18 3.63
N TRP A 139 -17.30 -16.95 3.17
CA TRP A 139 -16.19 -16.08 3.54
C TRP A 139 -16.69 -14.78 4.18
N ASN A 140 -15.77 -13.93 4.61
CA ASN A 140 -16.04 -12.73 5.39
C ASN A 140 -16.23 -11.46 4.52
N ASP A 141 -17.23 -11.48 3.64
CA ASP A 141 -17.62 -10.31 2.86
C ASP A 141 -18.72 -9.48 3.55
N TRP A 142 -18.75 -8.19 3.23
CA TRP A 142 -19.57 -7.20 3.92
C TRP A 142 -20.38 -6.35 2.95
N HIS A 143 -21.60 -6.04 3.36
CA HIS A 143 -22.43 -5.02 2.76
C HIS A 143 -21.82 -3.65 3.05
N ALA A 144 -21.53 -2.88 2.02
CA ALA A 144 -20.86 -1.60 2.14
C ALA A 144 -21.70 -0.46 1.54
N PHE A 145 -21.37 0.76 1.91
CA PHE A 145 -21.86 1.99 1.30
C PHE A 145 -20.70 2.98 1.16
N MET A 146 -20.87 4.00 0.32
CA MET A 146 -19.83 4.99 0.07
C MET A 146 -20.27 6.38 0.52
N ILE A 147 -19.36 7.13 1.10
CA ILE A 147 -19.53 8.57 1.38
C ILE A 147 -18.58 9.33 0.46
N VAL A 148 -19.08 10.39 -0.18
CA VAL A 148 -18.29 11.26 -1.05
C VAL A 148 -18.52 12.71 -0.64
N ASP A 149 -17.45 13.47 -0.43
CA ASP A 149 -17.49 14.94 -0.32
C ASP A 149 -16.85 15.57 -1.57
N PRO A 150 -17.62 15.82 -2.64
CA PRO A 150 -17.14 16.42 -3.89
C PRO A 150 -16.49 17.79 -3.76
N TRP A 151 -16.68 18.44 -2.61
CA TRP A 151 -16.14 19.76 -2.32
C TRP A 151 -14.99 19.72 -1.31
N GLY A 152 -14.69 18.57 -0.72
CA GLY A 152 -13.61 18.39 0.25
C GLY A 152 -12.21 18.39 -0.37
N PRO A 153 -11.17 18.07 0.44
CA PRO A 153 -9.79 17.97 -0.02
C PRO A 153 -9.58 16.98 -1.17
N TYR A 154 -10.41 15.92 -1.22
CA TYR A 154 -10.36 14.85 -2.23
C TYR A 154 -11.38 15.03 -3.36
N GLY A 155 -12.02 16.21 -3.42
CA GLY A 155 -13.02 16.55 -4.42
C GLY A 155 -12.44 17.28 -5.63
N GLY A 156 -13.27 18.07 -6.32
CA GLY A 156 -12.81 18.94 -7.40
C GLY A 156 -12.11 18.18 -8.55
N PRO A 157 -10.86 18.54 -8.93
CA PRO A 157 -10.10 17.85 -9.97
C PRO A 157 -9.84 16.37 -9.69
N ASP A 158 -9.68 16.01 -8.41
CA ASP A 158 -9.30 14.66 -7.99
C ASP A 158 -10.52 13.77 -7.72
N LEU A 159 -11.74 14.33 -7.80
CA LEU A 159 -12.99 13.62 -7.48
C LEU A 159 -13.17 12.32 -8.26
N GLU A 160 -12.76 12.28 -9.54
CA GLU A 160 -12.86 11.04 -10.32
C GLU A 160 -11.94 9.95 -9.76
N GLU A 161 -10.68 10.29 -9.47
CA GLU A 161 -9.71 9.38 -8.88
C GLU A 161 -10.21 8.86 -7.55
N THR A 162 -10.60 9.76 -6.66
CA THR A 162 -11.09 9.42 -5.34
C THR A 162 -12.30 8.49 -5.41
N VAL A 163 -13.31 8.79 -6.24
CA VAL A 163 -14.48 7.91 -6.35
C VAL A 163 -14.11 6.54 -6.93
N VAL A 164 -13.18 6.48 -7.88
CA VAL A 164 -12.68 5.20 -8.43
C VAL A 164 -11.88 4.43 -7.37
N HIS A 165 -11.05 5.10 -6.57
CA HIS A 165 -10.34 4.52 -5.43
C HIS A 165 -11.30 3.88 -4.43
N GLU A 166 -12.31 4.62 -4.00
CA GLU A 166 -13.33 4.11 -3.06
C GLU A 166 -14.11 2.92 -3.65
N MET A 167 -14.31 2.87 -4.97
CA MET A 167 -14.92 1.70 -5.61
C MET A 167 -14.02 0.45 -5.53
N ALA A 168 -12.71 0.60 -5.37
CA ALA A 168 -11.82 -0.52 -5.06
C ALA A 168 -12.16 -1.07 -3.67
N HIS A 169 -12.25 -0.21 -2.65
CA HIS A 169 -12.64 -0.63 -1.28
C HIS A 169 -14.00 -1.32 -1.22
N ALA A 170 -14.99 -0.81 -1.97
CA ALA A 170 -16.29 -1.47 -2.06
C ALA A 170 -16.21 -2.88 -2.69
N SER A 171 -15.28 -3.09 -3.61
CA SER A 171 -15.02 -4.40 -4.23
C SER A 171 -14.22 -5.31 -3.28
N GLN A 172 -13.25 -4.75 -2.56
CA GLN A 172 -12.46 -5.45 -1.54
C GLN A 172 -13.35 -5.94 -0.40
N ALA A 173 -14.28 -5.11 0.10
CA ALA A 173 -15.28 -5.50 1.09
C ALA A 173 -16.16 -6.68 0.64
N ALA A 174 -16.37 -6.83 -0.67
CA ALA A 174 -17.09 -7.97 -1.22
C ALA A 174 -16.23 -9.26 -1.25
N ASP A 175 -14.91 -9.18 -1.12
CA ASP A 175 -14.02 -10.34 -1.01
C ASP A 175 -13.67 -10.63 0.45
N ASP A 176 -13.16 -9.63 1.17
CA ASP A 176 -12.81 -9.75 2.59
C ASP A 176 -12.75 -8.38 3.27
N TRP A 177 -13.33 -8.25 4.47
CA TRP A 177 -13.25 -7.02 5.28
C TRP A 177 -12.33 -7.13 6.51
N ASN A 178 -11.72 -8.29 6.76
CA ASN A 178 -10.88 -8.52 7.95
C ASN A 178 -9.37 -8.51 7.66
N GLU A 179 -9.00 -8.24 6.42
CA GLU A 179 -7.62 -8.02 6.00
C GLU A 179 -6.95 -6.82 6.70
N SER A 180 -5.62 -6.80 6.72
CA SER A 180 -4.86 -5.68 7.29
C SER A 180 -5.15 -4.38 6.52
N PRO A 181 -5.38 -3.22 7.16
CA PRO A 181 -5.66 -1.94 6.49
C PRO A 181 -4.65 -1.57 5.40
N VAL A 182 -3.36 -1.88 5.63
CA VAL A 182 -2.31 -1.68 4.62
C VAL A 182 -2.61 -2.36 3.27
N LEU A 183 -3.29 -3.51 3.24
CA LEU A 183 -3.62 -4.21 2.00
C LEU A 183 -4.70 -3.47 1.21
N PHE A 184 -5.73 -2.96 1.90
CA PHE A 184 -6.79 -2.15 1.29
C PHE A 184 -6.16 -0.96 0.56
N GLU A 185 -5.34 -0.18 1.27
CA GLU A 185 -4.69 1.01 0.72
C GLU A 185 -3.63 0.69 -0.34
N MET A 186 -2.80 -0.33 -0.10
CA MET A 186 -1.76 -0.79 -1.03
C MET A 186 -2.38 -1.20 -2.37
N SER A 187 -3.46 -1.98 -2.34
CA SER A 187 -4.09 -2.49 -3.55
C SER A 187 -5.03 -1.48 -4.22
N ALA A 188 -5.72 -0.61 -3.48
CA ALA A 188 -6.49 0.50 -4.04
C ALA A 188 -5.56 1.51 -4.73
N SER A 189 -4.47 1.93 -4.05
CA SER A 189 -3.47 2.85 -4.62
C SER A 189 -2.73 2.25 -5.83
N PHE A 190 -2.50 0.93 -5.84
CA PHE A 190 -1.99 0.25 -7.02
C PHE A 190 -2.99 0.36 -8.19
N LEU A 191 -4.26 0.05 -7.95
CA LEU A 191 -5.30 0.08 -8.97
C LEU A 191 -5.53 1.49 -9.54
N ASP A 192 -5.41 2.53 -8.72
CA ASP A 192 -5.48 3.92 -9.16
C ASP A 192 -4.35 4.28 -10.11
N GLN A 193 -3.13 3.88 -9.78
CA GLN A 193 -1.97 4.15 -10.63
C GLN A 193 -2.10 3.45 -11.99
N ILE A 194 -2.69 2.24 -12.02
CA ILE A 194 -3.02 1.55 -13.27
C ILE A 194 -4.19 2.21 -14.01
N TYR A 195 -5.20 2.70 -13.28
CA TYR A 195 -6.38 3.36 -13.87
C TYR A 195 -5.99 4.67 -14.56
N MET A 196 -5.20 5.49 -13.86
CA MET A 196 -4.72 6.79 -14.33
C MET A 196 -3.49 6.69 -15.22
N ASP A 197 -2.89 5.49 -15.31
CA ASP A 197 -1.63 5.25 -16.02
C ASP A 197 -0.54 6.24 -15.57
N ARG A 198 -0.44 6.46 -14.24
CA ARG A 198 0.54 7.37 -13.63
C ARG A 198 0.99 6.89 -12.25
N TYR A 199 2.23 7.17 -11.88
CA TYR A 199 2.71 7.01 -10.50
C TYR A 199 2.09 8.03 -9.55
N ALA A 200 1.72 7.61 -8.34
CA ALA A 200 1.23 8.51 -7.29
C ALA A 200 2.39 9.23 -6.59
N ASP A 201 2.28 10.54 -6.36
CA ASP A 201 3.39 11.34 -5.79
C ASP A 201 3.58 11.08 -4.29
N GLU A 202 2.62 11.52 -3.47
CA GLU A 202 2.77 11.57 -2.00
C GLU A 202 3.05 10.20 -1.37
N GLY A 203 2.38 9.15 -1.85
CA GLY A 203 2.58 7.77 -1.38
C GLY A 203 3.98 7.23 -1.65
N LEU A 204 4.44 7.29 -2.91
CA LEU A 204 5.73 6.71 -3.28
C LEU A 204 6.90 7.43 -2.59
N ASP A 205 6.82 8.76 -2.49
CA ASP A 205 7.80 9.58 -1.81
C ASP A 205 7.90 9.25 -0.31
N ASP A 206 6.77 9.09 0.40
CA ASP A 206 6.76 8.67 1.81
C ASP A 206 7.29 7.24 2.02
N PHE A 207 6.85 6.29 1.19
CA PHE A 207 7.34 4.91 1.24
C PHE A 207 8.86 4.82 1.03
N GLN A 208 9.41 5.62 0.10
CA GLN A 208 10.85 5.69 -0.15
C GLN A 208 11.64 6.44 0.92
N ARG A 209 11.00 7.32 1.70
CA ARG A 209 11.59 7.92 2.89
C ARG A 209 11.70 6.98 4.09
N HIS A 210 10.91 5.90 4.08
CA HIS A 210 10.86 4.94 5.17
C HIS A 210 11.21 3.52 4.75
N PRO A 211 12.38 3.30 4.12
CA PRO A 211 12.77 1.97 3.68
C PRO A 211 13.00 0.99 4.84
N ASP A 212 13.28 1.52 6.02
CA ASP A 212 13.48 0.77 7.25
C ASP A 212 12.20 0.13 7.80
N ARG A 213 11.02 0.59 7.38
CA ARG A 213 9.74 0.01 7.80
C ARG A 213 9.46 -1.29 7.04
N ALA A 214 8.62 -2.16 7.61
CA ALA A 214 8.10 -3.32 6.89
C ALA A 214 7.35 -2.84 5.64
N ILE A 215 7.45 -3.59 4.54
CA ILE A 215 6.85 -3.21 3.24
C ILE A 215 5.31 -3.25 3.24
N ASP A 216 4.74 -3.86 4.27
CA ASP A 216 3.32 -4.06 4.57
C ASP A 216 2.97 -3.46 5.94
N ARG A 217 3.70 -2.43 6.40
CA ARG A 217 3.41 -1.80 7.69
C ARG A 217 2.11 -0.99 7.66
N ASP A 218 1.14 -1.42 8.45
CA ASP A 218 0.03 -0.58 8.93
C ASP A 218 0.52 0.35 10.05
N ASP A 219 0.39 1.65 9.84
CA ASP A 219 0.72 2.67 10.83
C ASP A 219 -0.51 3.44 11.32
N GLY A 220 -1.72 2.92 11.09
CA GLY A 220 -2.96 3.53 11.52
C GLY A 220 -3.24 4.86 10.82
N TYR A 221 -2.84 4.99 9.56
CA TYR A 221 -2.99 6.20 8.74
C TYR A 221 -2.17 7.40 9.28
N GLU A 222 -1.09 7.14 10.02
CA GLU A 222 -0.20 8.20 10.50
C GLU A 222 0.59 8.86 9.35
N THR A 223 0.89 8.10 8.31
CA THR A 223 1.66 8.56 7.14
C THR A 223 1.08 8.04 5.82
N TRP A 224 1.71 8.41 4.69
CA TRP A 224 1.32 7.95 3.36
C TRP A 224 1.96 6.61 2.97
N THR A 225 2.70 5.99 3.90
CA THR A 225 3.48 4.76 3.67
C THR A 225 2.61 3.61 3.16
N MET A 226 1.38 3.44 3.67
CA MET A 226 0.48 2.35 3.22
C MET A 226 0.10 2.50 1.73
N TYR A 227 -0.24 3.71 1.30
CA TYR A 227 -0.53 4.03 -0.10
C TYR A 227 0.70 3.80 -1.00
N GLY A 228 1.88 4.25 -0.54
CA GLY A 228 3.14 4.03 -1.24
C GLY A 228 3.60 2.58 -1.31
N SER A 229 3.09 1.74 -0.41
CA SER A 229 3.35 0.29 -0.44
C SER A 229 2.78 -0.38 -1.68
N SER A 230 1.90 0.31 -2.45
CA SER A 230 1.51 -0.09 -3.81
C SER A 230 2.71 -0.37 -4.74
N MET A 231 3.89 0.19 -4.45
CA MET A 231 5.15 -0.14 -5.13
C MET A 231 5.47 -1.65 -5.07
N VAL A 232 5.08 -2.35 -4.02
CA VAL A 232 5.19 -3.82 -3.90
C VAL A 232 4.41 -4.48 -5.05
N LEU A 233 3.15 -4.09 -5.24
CA LEU A 233 2.30 -4.66 -6.28
C LEU A 233 2.73 -4.24 -7.69
N LEU A 234 3.23 -3.00 -7.87
CA LEU A 234 3.83 -2.56 -9.14
C LEU A 234 5.06 -3.41 -9.51
N TYR A 235 5.92 -3.70 -8.53
CA TYR A 235 7.05 -4.61 -8.71
C TYR A 235 6.58 -6.01 -9.11
N LEU A 236 5.63 -6.60 -8.38
CA LEU A 236 5.13 -7.94 -8.68
C LEU A 236 4.52 -8.02 -10.08
N LYS A 237 3.70 -7.01 -10.43
CA LYS A 237 3.09 -6.86 -11.76
C LYS A 237 4.15 -6.92 -12.86
N ASP A 238 5.19 -6.12 -12.72
CA ASP A 238 6.23 -5.97 -13.74
C ASP A 238 7.17 -7.16 -13.81
N ARG A 239 7.47 -7.76 -12.65
CA ARG A 239 8.50 -8.78 -12.52
C ARG A 239 8.00 -10.20 -12.75
N PHE A 240 6.78 -10.51 -12.31
CA PHE A 240 6.25 -11.88 -12.28
C PHE A 240 5.00 -12.06 -13.14
N PHE A 241 4.24 -10.98 -13.39
CA PHE A 241 2.96 -11.05 -14.11
C PHE A 241 2.98 -10.33 -15.46
N ASP A 242 4.16 -10.05 -16.02
CA ASP A 242 4.35 -9.46 -17.37
C ASP A 242 3.52 -8.19 -17.62
N GLY A 243 3.36 -7.38 -16.58
CA GLY A 243 2.60 -6.14 -16.63
C GLY A 243 1.09 -6.29 -16.44
N ASP A 244 0.55 -7.51 -16.30
CA ASP A 244 -0.88 -7.78 -16.12
C ASP A 244 -1.36 -7.39 -14.72
N PRO A 245 -2.21 -6.34 -14.56
CA PRO A 245 -2.69 -5.91 -13.25
C PRO A 245 -3.78 -6.82 -12.68
N THR A 246 -4.37 -7.72 -13.47
CA THR A 246 -5.50 -8.56 -13.02
C THR A 246 -5.11 -9.59 -11.95
N PHE A 247 -3.81 -9.82 -11.74
CA PHE A 247 -3.32 -10.67 -10.65
C PHE A 247 -3.84 -10.20 -9.27
N VAL A 248 -4.07 -8.89 -9.07
CA VAL A 248 -4.58 -8.36 -7.80
C VAL A 248 -6.01 -8.84 -7.50
N SER A 249 -6.83 -9.06 -8.52
CA SER A 249 -8.17 -9.65 -8.34
C SER A 249 -8.08 -11.10 -7.90
N ARG A 250 -7.12 -11.86 -8.44
CA ARG A 250 -6.87 -13.23 -7.99
C ARG A 250 -6.34 -13.26 -6.56
N MET A 251 -5.46 -12.34 -6.20
CA MET A 251 -4.95 -12.21 -4.83
C MET A 251 -6.11 -12.04 -3.83
N TRP A 252 -7.04 -11.10 -4.06
CA TRP A 252 -8.22 -10.91 -3.20
C TRP A 252 -9.17 -12.12 -3.19
N LEU A 253 -9.35 -12.79 -4.34
CA LEU A 253 -10.16 -14.02 -4.41
C LEU A 253 -9.56 -15.16 -3.57
N ASP A 254 -8.23 -15.32 -3.62
CA ASP A 254 -7.50 -16.40 -2.96
C ASP A 254 -7.28 -16.10 -1.47
N ALA A 255 -7.33 -14.81 -1.06
CA ALA A 255 -7.23 -14.32 0.33
C ALA A 255 -8.58 -14.27 1.09
N ARG A 256 -9.64 -14.91 0.58
CA ARG A 256 -10.96 -14.86 1.21
C ARG A 256 -10.98 -15.64 2.53
N ASN A 257 -11.08 -14.92 3.64
CA ASN A 257 -11.11 -15.52 4.96
C ASN A 257 -12.45 -16.17 5.29
N PRO A 258 -12.44 -17.32 6.00
CA PRO A 258 -13.67 -17.95 6.46
C PRO A 258 -14.39 -17.05 7.48
N ARG A 259 -15.72 -17.17 7.51
CA ARG A 259 -16.56 -16.47 8.51
C ARG A 259 -16.12 -16.81 9.94
N GLY A 260 -16.19 -15.83 10.85
CA GLY A 260 -15.79 -16.02 12.25
C GLY A 260 -14.34 -15.62 12.57
N ALA A 261 -13.62 -15.06 11.59
CA ALA A 261 -12.28 -14.48 11.75
C ALA A 261 -12.33 -13.05 12.31
N GLU A 262 -13.52 -12.45 12.45
CA GLU A 262 -13.68 -11.04 12.79
C GLU A 262 -13.02 -10.70 14.13
N GLY A 263 -12.06 -9.76 14.10
CA GLY A 263 -11.34 -9.31 15.29
C GLY A 263 -10.41 -10.35 15.92
N ALA A 264 -10.14 -11.45 15.21
CA ALA A 264 -9.18 -12.48 15.59
C ALA A 264 -8.10 -12.57 14.49
N LEU A 265 -7.09 -11.72 14.61
CA LEU A 265 -5.94 -11.67 13.68
C LEU A 265 -5.30 -13.05 13.45
N ASP A 266 -5.28 -13.93 14.46
CA ASP A 266 -4.77 -15.31 14.36
C ASP A 266 -5.66 -16.27 13.54
N ARG A 267 -6.75 -15.78 12.96
CA ARG A 267 -7.73 -16.55 12.17
C ARG A 267 -8.02 -15.93 10.82
N ASN A 268 -7.35 -14.84 10.49
CA ASN A 268 -7.41 -14.21 9.19
C ASN A 268 -6.57 -15.04 8.21
N GLU A 269 -6.96 -16.30 8.02
CA GLU A 269 -6.29 -17.22 7.10
C GLU A 269 -7.26 -17.88 6.09
N PRO A 270 -6.95 -17.87 4.77
CA PRO A 270 -5.73 -17.32 4.17
C PRO A 270 -5.75 -15.78 4.09
N ASP A 271 -4.62 -15.15 4.39
CA ASP A 271 -4.39 -13.72 4.13
C ASP A 271 -3.80 -13.44 2.73
N PHE A 272 -3.53 -12.17 2.44
CA PHE A 272 -2.92 -11.77 1.17
C PHE A 272 -1.50 -12.29 0.95
N VAL A 273 -0.71 -12.53 2.00
CA VAL A 273 0.63 -13.12 1.90
C VAL A 273 0.50 -14.58 1.50
N ASP A 274 -0.42 -15.32 2.10
CA ASP A 274 -0.77 -16.69 1.70
C ASP A 274 -1.19 -16.77 0.23
N ALA A 275 -2.08 -15.86 -0.21
CA ALA A 275 -2.52 -15.78 -1.60
C ALA A 275 -1.35 -15.46 -2.55
N LEU A 276 -0.51 -14.48 -2.20
CA LEU A 276 0.67 -14.12 -3.00
C LEU A 276 1.71 -15.24 -3.04
N ASP A 277 1.93 -15.96 -1.94
CA ASP A 277 2.83 -17.11 -1.86
C ASP A 277 2.42 -18.21 -2.83
N ASP A 278 1.13 -18.54 -2.86
CA ASP A 278 0.58 -19.53 -3.79
C ASP A 278 0.74 -19.10 -5.25
N MET A 279 0.42 -17.83 -5.55
CA MET A 279 0.58 -17.27 -6.90
C MET A 279 2.05 -17.22 -7.34
N LEU A 280 2.95 -16.76 -6.47
CA LEU A 280 4.39 -16.66 -6.74
C LEU A 280 5.03 -18.04 -6.92
N ARG A 281 4.57 -19.03 -6.17
CA ARG A 281 5.01 -20.42 -6.33
C ARG A 281 4.58 -20.98 -7.68
N GLU A 282 3.37 -20.66 -8.15
CA GLU A 282 2.89 -21.07 -9.47
C GLU A 282 3.73 -20.48 -10.60
N VAL A 283 4.02 -19.17 -10.56
CA VAL A 283 4.66 -18.46 -11.68
C VAL A 283 6.19 -18.52 -11.67
N ALA A 284 6.81 -18.70 -10.49
CA ALA A 284 8.26 -18.57 -10.35
C ALA A 284 8.90 -19.48 -9.28
N ASP A 285 8.16 -20.40 -8.66
CA ASP A 285 8.66 -21.27 -7.57
C ASP A 285 9.32 -20.47 -6.43
N THR A 286 8.72 -19.32 -6.08
CA THR A 286 9.17 -18.39 -5.02
C THR A 286 8.05 -18.09 -4.02
N SER A 287 8.31 -17.22 -3.05
CA SER A 287 7.36 -16.73 -2.03
C SER A 287 7.47 -15.22 -1.88
N TYR A 288 6.49 -14.60 -1.23
CA TYR A 288 6.44 -13.19 -0.87
C TYR A 288 7.71 -12.75 -0.12
N VAL A 289 8.12 -13.51 0.90
CA VAL A 289 9.35 -13.21 1.67
C VAL A 289 10.60 -13.29 0.78
N GLU A 290 10.69 -14.28 -0.09
CA GLU A 290 11.89 -14.48 -0.92
C GLU A 290 12.03 -13.45 -2.06
N VAL A 291 10.96 -12.74 -2.44
CA VAL A 291 11.05 -11.65 -3.42
C VAL A 291 11.41 -10.30 -2.82
N VAL A 292 11.30 -10.12 -1.49
CA VAL A 292 11.62 -8.84 -0.81
C VAL A 292 13.04 -8.33 -1.09
N PRO A 293 14.10 -9.16 -1.11
CA PRO A 293 15.44 -8.69 -1.49
C PRO A 293 15.55 -8.14 -2.91
N GLU A 294 14.80 -8.70 -3.86
CA GLU A 294 14.77 -8.18 -5.24
C GLU A 294 13.96 -6.89 -5.31
N LEU A 295 12.81 -6.81 -4.64
CA LEU A 295 12.07 -5.57 -4.46
C LEU A 295 12.95 -4.47 -3.84
N ALA A 296 13.75 -4.79 -2.82
CA ALA A 296 14.68 -3.85 -2.20
C ALA A 296 15.73 -3.32 -3.20
N ARG A 297 16.14 -4.09 -4.20
CA ARG A 297 16.97 -3.55 -5.31
C ARG A 297 16.15 -2.67 -6.23
N TRP A 298 14.94 -3.07 -6.58
CA TRP A 298 14.05 -2.29 -7.46
C TRP A 298 13.77 -0.91 -6.89
N ARG A 299 13.55 -0.82 -5.58
CA ARG A 299 13.41 0.45 -4.86
C ARG A 299 14.63 1.37 -5.02
N TRP A 300 15.83 0.85 -5.29
CA TRP A 300 16.99 1.67 -5.60
C TRP A 300 16.90 2.36 -6.96
N TYR A 301 16.16 1.81 -7.92
CA TYR A 301 15.94 2.38 -9.26
C TYR A 301 14.79 3.40 -9.30
N THR A 302 14.63 4.18 -8.23
CA THR A 302 13.78 5.39 -8.20
C THR A 302 14.65 6.62 -7.98
N GLY A 303 14.05 7.80 -7.93
CA GLY A 303 14.81 9.01 -7.64
C GLY A 303 15.83 9.32 -8.74
N ASP A 304 17.09 9.49 -8.33
CA ASP A 304 18.21 9.77 -9.25
C ASP A 304 18.67 8.53 -10.06
N HIS A 305 18.01 7.37 -9.90
CA HIS A 305 18.42 6.09 -10.47
C HIS A 305 17.35 5.40 -11.34
N VAL A 306 16.28 6.11 -11.72
CA VAL A 306 15.25 5.60 -12.65
C VAL A 306 15.91 5.10 -13.95
N ASP A 307 15.48 3.92 -14.42
CA ASP A 307 15.93 3.33 -15.68
C ASP A 307 14.74 2.80 -16.52
N ASP A 308 15.01 2.34 -17.75
CA ASP A 308 13.96 1.84 -18.66
C ASP A 308 13.55 0.37 -18.38
N ARG A 309 14.10 -0.27 -17.33
CA ARG A 309 13.90 -1.71 -17.05
C ARG A 309 12.97 -1.94 -15.88
N HIS A 310 13.09 -1.13 -14.83
CA HIS A 310 12.30 -1.23 -13.61
C HIS A 310 11.08 -0.33 -13.72
N PHE A 311 9.93 -0.78 -13.20
CA PHE A 311 8.68 -0.02 -13.21
C PHE A 311 8.34 0.53 -14.62
N ARG A 312 8.33 -0.34 -15.62
CA ARG A 312 8.28 0.05 -17.04
C ARG A 312 6.88 0.08 -17.65
N HIS A 313 5.89 -0.47 -16.95
CA HIS A 313 4.54 -0.68 -17.50
C HIS A 313 3.52 0.38 -17.00
N VAL A 314 3.99 1.52 -16.50
CA VAL A 314 3.17 2.73 -16.29
C VAL A 314 3.76 3.82 -17.17
N ALA A 315 2.93 4.48 -17.97
CA ALA A 315 3.41 5.41 -19.00
C ALA A 315 3.56 6.85 -18.50
N GLY A 316 2.80 7.25 -17.49
CA GLY A 316 2.79 8.60 -16.92
C GLY A 316 3.40 8.70 -15.53
N GLY A 317 3.59 9.93 -15.05
CA GLY A 317 4.06 10.20 -13.69
C GLY A 317 5.52 9.79 -13.44
N LEU A 318 6.35 9.62 -14.48
CA LEU A 318 7.78 9.33 -14.29
C LEU A 318 8.47 10.37 -13.40
N GLU A 319 8.03 11.63 -13.48
CA GLU A 319 8.46 12.70 -12.60
C GLU A 319 8.22 12.40 -11.11
N ASN A 320 7.17 11.65 -10.76
CA ASN A 320 6.87 11.25 -9.39
C ASN A 320 7.81 10.12 -8.95
N LEU A 321 8.09 9.16 -9.84
CA LEU A 321 9.08 8.11 -9.60
C LEU A 321 10.51 8.68 -9.45
N GLU A 322 10.85 9.69 -10.23
CA GLU A 322 12.10 10.47 -10.15
C GLU A 322 12.15 11.39 -8.90
N ALA A 323 11.00 11.82 -8.39
CA ALA A 323 10.91 12.61 -7.16
C ALA A 323 11.04 11.73 -5.90
N ALA A 324 10.56 10.49 -5.95
CA ALA A 324 10.57 9.53 -4.85
C ALA A 324 12.00 9.03 -4.52
N ARG A 325 12.73 9.81 -3.72
CA ARG A 325 14.12 9.55 -3.34
C ARG A 325 14.21 8.63 -2.13
N LEU A 326 15.02 7.59 -2.25
CA LEU A 326 15.36 6.71 -1.13
C LEU A 326 16.09 7.47 -0.01
N THR A 327 15.67 7.23 1.22
CA THR A 327 16.46 7.64 2.39
C THR A 327 17.59 6.65 2.65
N LEU A 328 18.81 7.18 2.70
CA LEU A 328 20.01 6.41 3.04
C LEU A 328 20.16 6.31 4.57
N ALA A 329 20.45 5.09 5.05
CA ALA A 329 20.83 4.86 6.44
C ALA A 329 22.24 5.41 6.74
N ALA A 330 23.12 5.42 5.73
CA ALA A 330 24.43 6.05 5.80
C ALA A 330 24.99 6.37 4.41
N GLN A 331 25.84 7.39 4.35
CA GLN A 331 26.68 7.71 3.18
C GLN A 331 28.11 7.88 3.68
N VAL A 332 29.03 7.03 3.22
CA VAL A 332 30.40 6.99 3.74
C VAL A 332 31.42 6.75 2.64
N GLU A 333 32.68 7.06 2.94
CA GLU A 333 33.81 6.65 2.11
C GLU A 333 34.03 5.13 2.24
N ALA A 334 34.35 4.47 1.13
CA ALA A 334 34.71 3.06 1.02
C ALA A 334 36.11 2.78 1.61
N ALA A 335 36.26 3.02 2.90
CA ALA A 335 37.50 2.83 3.65
C ALA A 335 37.29 1.85 4.81
N PRO A 336 38.34 1.12 5.24
CA PRO A 336 38.23 0.19 6.35
C PRO A 336 37.67 0.85 7.61
N GLY A 337 36.65 0.26 8.20
CA GLY A 337 35.87 0.91 9.23
C GLY A 337 34.60 0.15 9.59
N ARG A 338 33.77 0.78 10.43
CA ARG A 338 32.52 0.21 10.93
C ARG A 338 31.39 1.20 10.74
N ILE A 339 30.30 0.76 10.15
CA ILE A 339 29.08 1.53 9.89
C ILE A 339 27.99 0.91 10.75
N SER A 340 27.67 1.54 11.87
CA SER A 340 26.66 1.04 12.81
C SER A 340 25.29 1.62 12.45
N VAL A 341 24.34 0.76 12.06
CA VAL A 341 22.94 1.13 11.82
C VAL A 341 22.12 0.73 13.04
N ARG A 342 21.68 1.73 13.82
CA ARG A 342 20.92 1.55 15.06
C ARG A 342 19.64 2.37 15.06
N GLU A 343 19.79 3.67 14.84
CA GLU A 343 18.68 4.55 14.55
C GLU A 343 18.22 4.29 13.12
N GLY A 344 16.90 4.11 12.91
CA GLY A 344 16.37 3.67 11.61
C GLY A 344 16.80 2.26 11.21
N ALA A 345 17.17 1.40 12.17
CA ALA A 345 17.42 -0.01 11.87
C ALA A 345 16.13 -0.67 11.31
N PRO A 346 16.26 -1.57 10.33
CA PRO A 346 15.12 -2.10 9.60
C PRO A 346 14.23 -2.94 10.51
N MET A 347 12.93 -2.87 10.28
CA MET A 347 11.93 -3.83 10.75
C MET A 347 12.04 -5.14 9.98
N MET A 348 11.24 -6.14 10.35
CA MET A 348 11.10 -7.35 9.51
C MET A 348 10.60 -6.94 8.13
N LEU A 349 11.17 -7.51 7.07
CA LEU A 349 10.97 -7.11 5.66
C LEU A 349 11.41 -5.66 5.32
N GLY A 350 11.91 -4.90 6.29
CA GLY A 350 12.49 -3.59 6.09
C GLY A 350 13.92 -3.67 5.55
N THR A 351 14.39 -2.55 5.02
CA THR A 351 15.66 -2.41 4.31
C THR A 351 16.44 -1.17 4.76
N SER A 352 17.76 -1.28 4.82
CA SER A 352 18.67 -0.14 4.97
C SER A 352 19.57 -0.01 3.74
N TYR A 353 19.69 1.23 3.24
CA TYR A 353 20.57 1.58 2.11
C TYR A 353 21.80 2.32 2.63
N ILE A 354 22.98 1.82 2.30
CA ILE A 354 24.26 2.41 2.72
C ILE A 354 25.07 2.71 1.46
N GLU A 355 25.22 3.98 1.12
CA GLU A 355 26.03 4.39 -0.02
C GLU A 355 27.52 4.46 0.38
N LEU A 356 28.35 3.80 -0.42
CA LEU A 356 29.80 3.81 -0.34
C LEU A 356 30.34 4.60 -1.53
N SER A 357 31.30 5.49 -1.26
CA SER A 357 31.96 6.31 -2.27
C SER A 357 33.48 6.11 -2.24
N ALA A 358 34.11 6.08 -3.41
CA ALA A 358 35.55 5.96 -3.51
C ALA A 358 36.24 7.15 -2.85
N GLY A 359 37.14 6.87 -1.91
CA GLY A 359 38.09 7.86 -1.40
C GLY A 359 39.11 8.30 -2.45
N ALA A 360 39.74 9.45 -2.24
CA ALA A 360 40.76 9.98 -3.15
C ALA A 360 41.93 8.99 -3.42
N ASP A 361 42.23 8.15 -2.42
CA ASP A 361 43.29 7.14 -2.47
C ASP A 361 42.77 5.71 -2.26
N ALA A 362 41.44 5.51 -2.28
CA ALA A 362 40.84 4.22 -1.95
C ALA A 362 40.98 3.20 -3.09
N ALA A 363 41.18 1.94 -2.73
CA ALA A 363 41.08 0.84 -3.68
C ALA A 363 39.64 0.75 -4.21
N ARG A 364 39.47 0.40 -5.50
CA ARG A 364 38.15 0.13 -6.08
C ARG A 364 37.47 -1.13 -5.50
N SER A 365 38.21 -1.90 -4.74
CA SER A 365 37.78 -3.14 -4.10
C SER A 365 38.00 -3.04 -2.60
N ILE A 366 36.98 -3.40 -1.83
CA ILE A 366 37.03 -3.58 -0.37
C ILE A 366 36.44 -4.94 -0.02
N CYS A 367 36.62 -5.40 1.21
CA CYS A 367 35.84 -6.53 1.71
C CYS A 367 34.79 -6.04 2.69
N VAL A 368 33.61 -6.66 2.66
CA VAL A 368 32.46 -6.32 3.49
C VAL A 368 32.11 -7.53 4.35
N SER A 369 31.85 -7.31 5.63
CA SER A 369 31.18 -8.30 6.48
C SER A 369 30.05 -7.63 7.27
N LEU A 370 29.14 -8.44 7.81
CA LEU A 370 28.02 -7.99 8.62
C LEU A 370 28.16 -8.54 10.03
N GLU A 371 28.00 -7.67 11.03
CA GLU A 371 27.85 -8.05 12.42
C GLU A 371 26.44 -7.68 12.89
N ALA A 372 25.69 -8.65 13.41
CA ALA A 372 24.39 -8.44 13.99
C ALA A 372 24.21 -9.34 15.22
N PRO A 373 23.31 -9.02 16.16
CA PRO A 373 22.98 -9.94 17.25
C PRO A 373 22.50 -11.28 16.70
N ASP A 374 23.01 -12.38 17.24
CA ASP A 374 22.59 -13.73 16.88
C ASP A 374 21.11 -13.92 17.22
N ASP A 375 20.32 -14.31 16.22
CA ASP A 375 18.89 -14.54 16.36
C ASP A 375 18.47 -15.58 15.33
N VAL A 376 17.87 -16.68 15.80
CA VAL A 376 17.48 -17.80 14.94
C VAL A 376 16.22 -17.51 14.14
N GLY A 377 15.43 -16.50 14.53
CA GLY A 377 14.16 -16.14 13.90
C GLY A 377 14.30 -15.24 12.67
N ARG A 378 15.51 -14.75 12.38
CA ARG A 378 15.77 -13.81 11.29
C ARG A 378 17.10 -14.05 10.61
N ARG A 379 17.20 -13.55 9.39
CA ARG A 379 18.43 -13.49 8.60
C ARG A 379 18.56 -12.12 7.93
N PHE A 380 19.80 -11.72 7.68
CA PHE A 380 20.07 -10.55 6.86
C PHE A 380 20.46 -11.00 5.46
N VAL A 381 19.91 -10.31 4.47
CA VAL A 381 20.32 -10.41 3.07
C VAL A 381 21.06 -9.13 2.73
N VAL A 382 22.29 -9.25 2.24
CA VAL A 382 23.13 -8.10 1.87
C VAL A 382 23.39 -8.16 0.38
N GLN A 383 23.06 -7.08 -0.31
CA GLN A 383 23.22 -6.95 -1.75
C GLN A 383 23.98 -5.68 -2.07
N ALA A 384 24.50 -5.59 -3.29
CA ALA A 384 25.13 -4.38 -3.79
C ALA A 384 24.50 -3.94 -5.12
N VAL A 385 24.21 -2.64 -5.23
CA VAL A 385 23.64 -1.98 -6.42
C VAL A 385 24.50 -0.76 -6.81
N PRO A 386 24.53 -0.32 -8.09
CA PRO A 386 23.87 -0.92 -9.27
C PRO A 386 24.44 -2.29 -9.67
N GLY A 387 24.05 -2.89 -10.79
CA GLY A 387 24.84 -3.98 -11.38
C GLY A 387 26.21 -3.52 -11.89
N LEU A 388 27.23 -4.39 -11.90
CA LEU A 388 28.55 -4.07 -12.51
C LEU A 388 28.59 -4.39 -14.02
N THR A 389 27.58 -5.09 -14.51
CA THR A 389 27.41 -5.42 -15.93
C THR A 389 26.10 -4.83 -16.44
N PRO A 390 25.99 -4.50 -17.74
CA PRO A 390 24.77 -3.90 -18.31
C PRO A 390 23.47 -4.67 -18.00
N ASP A 391 23.54 -6.00 -17.93
CA ASP A 391 22.38 -6.87 -17.71
C ASP A 391 22.13 -7.21 -16.23
N SER A 392 22.91 -6.63 -15.31
CA SER A 392 22.76 -6.85 -13.86
C SER A 392 22.04 -5.65 -13.23
N ASP A 393 21.14 -5.94 -12.30
CA ASP A 393 20.46 -4.98 -11.43
C ASP A 393 21.16 -4.86 -10.04
N GLY A 394 22.13 -5.73 -9.78
CA GLY A 394 22.90 -5.82 -8.55
C GLY A 394 23.46 -7.22 -8.34
N GLU A 395 24.03 -7.48 -7.16
CA GLU A 395 24.52 -8.81 -6.78
C GLU A 395 24.27 -9.10 -5.29
N LEU A 396 24.12 -10.38 -4.96
CA LEU A 396 24.05 -10.86 -3.58
C LEU A 396 25.48 -11.02 -3.03
N LEU A 397 25.71 -10.54 -1.81
CA LEU A 397 26.95 -10.75 -1.08
C LEU A 397 26.76 -11.89 -0.07
N ASP A 398 27.39 -13.04 -0.32
CA ASP A 398 27.39 -14.15 0.65
C ASP A 398 28.36 -13.84 1.79
N LEU A 399 27.81 -13.37 2.90
CA LEU A 399 28.54 -13.05 4.13
C LEU A 399 28.52 -14.18 5.17
N SER A 400 27.91 -15.33 4.84
CA SER A 400 27.74 -16.45 5.78
C SER A 400 29.05 -17.14 6.15
N SER A 401 30.06 -17.03 5.28
CA SER A 401 31.37 -17.67 5.43
C SER A 401 32.49 -16.70 5.86
N GLY A 402 32.17 -15.42 6.04
CA GLY A 402 33.13 -14.37 6.37
C GLY A 402 32.99 -13.15 5.45
N PRO A 403 34.01 -12.25 5.44
CA PRO A 403 33.99 -11.09 4.57
C PRO A 403 33.96 -11.45 3.08
N ALA A 404 33.12 -10.77 2.29
CA ALA A 404 33.03 -10.92 0.84
C ALA A 404 33.62 -9.69 0.12
N PRO A 405 34.23 -9.87 -1.06
CA PRO A 405 34.71 -8.74 -1.86
C PRO A 405 33.54 -7.90 -2.37
N LEU A 406 33.75 -6.59 -2.41
CA LEU A 406 32.85 -5.61 -3.02
C LEU A 406 33.67 -4.71 -3.95
N GLU A 407 33.29 -4.68 -5.22
CA GLU A 407 33.82 -3.73 -6.20
C GLU A 407 32.90 -2.51 -6.29
N LEU A 408 33.49 -1.33 -6.33
CA LEU A 408 32.78 -0.08 -6.62
C LEU A 408 32.47 0.02 -8.11
N ALA A 409 31.37 0.69 -8.46
CA ALA A 409 31.02 0.93 -9.86
C ALA A 409 31.98 1.93 -10.52
N ALA A 410 31.83 2.16 -11.83
CA ALA A 410 32.75 2.97 -12.63
C ALA A 410 32.78 4.45 -12.22
N ASP A 411 31.68 4.96 -11.67
CA ASP A 411 31.55 6.28 -11.05
C ASP A 411 32.20 6.37 -9.66
N GLY A 412 32.65 5.24 -9.11
CA GLY A 412 33.23 5.14 -7.78
C GLY A 412 32.19 5.03 -6.67
N GLN A 413 30.90 4.80 -6.98
CA GLN A 413 29.85 4.60 -5.99
C GLN A 413 29.34 3.17 -5.97
N ARG A 414 28.81 2.75 -4.82
CA ARG A 414 28.15 1.45 -4.61
C ARG A 414 27.23 1.55 -3.43
N THR A 415 25.99 1.08 -3.55
CA THR A 415 25.05 1.05 -2.42
C THR A 415 24.90 -0.37 -1.92
N LEU A 416 25.15 -0.58 -0.64
CA LEU A 416 24.79 -1.80 0.05
C LEU A 416 23.31 -1.73 0.44
N VAL A 417 22.57 -2.77 0.09
CA VAL A 417 21.16 -2.95 0.44
C VAL A 417 21.10 -4.07 1.47
N VAL A 418 20.68 -3.76 2.69
CA VAL A 418 20.63 -4.69 3.81
C VAL A 418 19.18 -4.89 4.24
N THR A 419 18.62 -6.05 3.90
CA THR A 419 17.23 -6.41 4.15
C THR A 419 17.14 -7.45 5.27
N VAL A 420 16.16 -7.31 6.16
CA VAL A 420 15.89 -8.30 7.22
C VAL A 420 14.74 -9.19 6.79
N LEU A 421 14.93 -10.50 6.85
CA LEU A 421 13.91 -11.49 6.53
C LEU A 421 13.71 -12.45 7.70
N PRO A 422 12.51 -13.03 7.85
CA PRO A 422 12.30 -14.13 8.78
C PRO A 422 13.01 -15.39 8.27
N THR A 423 13.35 -16.31 9.17
CA THR A 423 13.83 -17.66 8.84
C THR A 423 12.72 -18.71 8.82
N GLY A 424 11.55 -18.36 9.36
CA GLY A 424 10.34 -19.17 9.36
C GLY A 424 9.21 -18.54 8.54
N PRO A 425 7.98 -19.08 8.67
CA PRO A 425 6.79 -18.47 8.09
C PRO A 425 6.66 -17.01 8.50
N TYR A 426 6.19 -16.18 7.58
CA TYR A 426 5.82 -14.80 7.82
C TYR A 426 4.31 -14.69 7.78
N ASP A 427 3.75 -13.99 8.75
CA ASP A 427 2.33 -13.71 8.87
C ASP A 427 2.24 -12.18 9.10
N PRO A 428 1.61 -11.43 8.16
CA PRO A 428 1.47 -9.99 8.23
C PRO A 428 0.60 -9.53 9.41
N ASP A 429 -0.32 -10.33 9.91
CA ASP A 429 -1.25 -9.99 11.00
C ASP A 429 -0.60 -10.06 12.38
N THR A 430 0.45 -10.85 12.51
CA THR A 430 1.25 -10.97 13.74
C THR A 430 2.56 -10.17 13.70
N ARG A 431 2.79 -9.39 12.65
CA ARG A 431 4.01 -8.59 12.51
C ARG A 431 4.18 -7.59 13.66
N GLY A 432 5.44 -7.37 14.06
CA GLY A 432 5.79 -6.42 15.12
C GLY A 432 6.59 -5.23 14.61
N GLU A 433 6.65 -4.18 15.41
CA GLU A 433 7.48 -2.97 15.19
C GLU A 433 8.95 -3.16 15.64
N GLU A 434 9.39 -4.41 15.88
CA GLU A 434 10.76 -4.69 16.31
C GLU A 434 11.76 -4.29 15.22
N ARG A 435 12.86 -3.66 15.64
CA ARG A 435 13.93 -3.16 14.77
C ARG A 435 15.21 -3.93 15.02
N TYR A 436 15.94 -4.18 13.93
CA TYR A 436 17.03 -5.14 13.91
C TYR A 436 18.37 -4.45 13.60
N PRO A 437 19.04 -3.89 14.62
CA PRO A 437 20.29 -3.16 14.42
C PRO A 437 21.41 -4.09 13.95
N PHE A 438 22.31 -3.54 13.15
CA PHE A 438 23.48 -4.24 12.62
C PHE A 438 24.67 -3.31 12.46
N THR A 439 25.83 -3.87 12.14
CA THR A 439 27.03 -3.13 11.79
C THR A 439 27.65 -3.73 10.54
N VAL A 440 27.83 -2.92 9.51
CA VAL A 440 28.65 -3.27 8.35
C VAL A 440 30.11 -2.98 8.69
N VAL A 441 30.99 -3.94 8.44
CA VAL A 441 32.44 -3.80 8.64
C VAL A 441 33.11 -3.81 7.28
N LEU A 442 33.84 -2.74 6.99
CA LEU A 442 34.65 -2.61 5.79
C LEU A 442 36.09 -2.97 6.12
N HIS A 443 36.72 -3.80 5.28
CA HIS A 443 38.11 -4.24 5.43
C HIS A 443 38.94 -3.83 4.21
N HIS A 444 40.26 -3.89 4.34
CA HIS A 444 41.17 -3.66 3.21
C HIS A 444 40.99 -4.71 2.10
N GLY A 445 40.89 -4.29 0.84
CA GLY A 445 40.73 -5.17 -0.32
C GLY A 445 42.01 -5.86 -0.82
N SER A 446 42.97 -6.18 0.04
CA SER A 446 44.27 -6.73 -0.41
C SER A 446 44.20 -8.23 -0.73
N GLY A 447 43.67 -8.57 -1.92
CA GLY A 447 43.91 -9.82 -2.64
C GLY A 447 43.20 -11.10 -2.15
N SER A 448 42.76 -11.15 -0.90
CA SER A 448 41.83 -12.18 -0.40
C SER A 448 41.05 -11.65 0.79
N CYS A 449 39.72 -11.70 0.74
CA CYS A 449 38.84 -11.40 1.87
C CYS A 449 38.87 -12.51 2.94
N SER A 450 40.04 -13.10 3.19
CA SER A 450 40.27 -14.05 4.25
C SER A 450 40.34 -13.28 5.57
N GLY A 451 39.21 -13.28 6.28
CA GLY A 451 39.11 -12.79 7.67
C GLY A 451 39.87 -13.63 8.68
#